data_AF-A0AAU4LPT7-F1
#
_entry.id   AF-A0AAU4LPT7-F1
#
_cell.length_a   1.000
_cell.length_b   1.000
_cell.length_c   1.000
_cell.angle_alpha   90.00
_cell.angle_beta   90.00
_cell.angle_gamma   90.00
#
_symmetry.space_group_name_H-M   'P 1'
#
loop_
_entity.id
_entity.type
_entity.pdbx_description
1 polymer ?
#
loop_
_entity_poly.entity_id
_entity_poly.type
_entity_poly.pdbx_seq_one_letter_code
_entity_poly.pdbx_strand_id
1 'polypeptide(L)'
;MAHRVQKRAPHGAALAERAERPLPDCIEKENQTMPHLEGQRVEYRDDQNKKCQGEIKQVSGNGPAATYVIKNEQTQRDDRVREMQIEQDL
;
A
#
# COMPACT_ATOMS: atom_id res chain seq x y z
N MET A 1 15.16 -71.66 -0.97
CA MET A 1 15.34 -70.86 -2.20
C MET A 1 15.91 -69.52 -1.80
N ALA A 2 17.03 -69.13 -2.40
CA ALA A 2 17.92 -68.07 -1.91
C ALA A 2 17.36 -66.66 -2.13
N HIS A 3 17.35 -65.85 -1.07
CA HIS A 3 17.06 -64.42 -1.12
C HIS A 3 18.24 -63.69 -1.80
N ARG A 4 17.95 -62.97 -2.88
CA ARG A 4 18.92 -62.12 -3.58
C ARG A 4 19.15 -60.84 -2.78
N VAL A 5 20.28 -60.80 -2.09
CA VAL A 5 20.87 -59.58 -1.52
C VAL A 5 21.39 -58.71 -2.67
N GLN A 6 20.83 -57.51 -2.83
CA GLN A 6 21.48 -56.42 -3.58
C GLN A 6 22.13 -55.46 -2.58
N LYS A 7 23.44 -55.31 -2.73
CA LYS A 7 24.32 -54.48 -1.89
C LYS A 7 24.44 -53.08 -2.49
N ARG A 8 24.25 -52.08 -1.61
CA ARG A 8 24.97 -50.79 -1.47
C ARG A 8 25.31 -49.96 -2.72
N ALA A 9 24.88 -48.69 -2.68
CA ALA A 9 25.79 -47.56 -2.73
C ALA A 9 25.24 -46.39 -1.86
N PRO A 10 26.07 -45.73 -1.04
CA PRO A 10 25.72 -44.54 -0.28
C PRO A 10 26.26 -43.28 -0.98
N HIS A 11 25.38 -42.37 -1.37
CA HIS A 11 25.71 -40.97 -1.60
C HIS A 11 24.63 -40.19 -0.81
N GLY A 12 24.92 -39.46 0.25
CA GLY A 12 26.04 -38.53 0.37
C GLY A 12 25.66 -37.18 -0.22
N ALA A 13 24.62 -36.55 0.34
CA ALA A 13 24.28 -35.13 0.19
C ALA A 13 23.41 -34.78 1.42
N ALA A 14 23.97 -34.55 2.61
CA ALA A 14 24.71 -33.35 3.03
C ALA A 14 23.93 -32.05 2.75
N LEU A 15 23.31 -31.56 3.83
CA LEU A 15 23.01 -30.18 4.19
C LEU A 15 22.28 -29.28 3.19
N ALA A 16 21.05 -28.92 3.55
CA ALA A 16 20.67 -27.52 3.66
C ALA A 16 19.46 -27.39 4.60
N GLU A 17 19.76 -27.36 5.90
CA GLU A 17 18.94 -26.67 6.88
C GLU A 17 18.87 -25.19 6.45
N ARG A 18 17.70 -24.74 5.98
CA ARG A 18 17.37 -23.32 5.87
C ARG A 18 16.00 -23.10 6.47
N ALA A 19 16.02 -22.93 7.79
CA ALA A 19 15.01 -22.20 8.50
C ALA A 19 15.05 -20.74 8.03
N GLU A 20 14.15 -20.36 7.12
CA GLU A 20 13.77 -18.97 6.91
C GLU A 20 12.26 -18.93 6.61
N ARG A 21 11.47 -18.92 7.69
CA ARG A 21 10.25 -18.11 7.70
C ARG A 21 10.69 -16.70 8.11
N PRO A 22 10.48 -15.71 7.24
CA PRO A 22 9.72 -14.55 7.68
C PRO A 22 8.47 -14.34 6.81
N LEU A 23 7.32 -14.36 7.50
CA LEU A 23 6.12 -13.49 7.43
C LEU A 23 5.80 -12.66 6.15
N PRO A 24 4.52 -12.25 6.02
CA PRO A 24 3.60 -12.61 4.94
C PRO A 24 3.96 -11.96 3.61
N ASP A 25 3.43 -12.54 2.54
CA ASP A 25 3.28 -11.90 1.23
C ASP A 25 2.36 -10.67 1.37
N CYS A 26 2.87 -9.57 1.92
CA CYS A 26 2.21 -8.27 1.95
C CYS A 26 2.51 -7.47 0.69
N ILE A 27 2.88 -8.12 -0.42
CA ILE A 27 3.02 -7.42 -1.70
C ILE A 27 1.66 -7.50 -2.40
N GLU A 28 0.64 -6.99 -1.71
CA GLU A 28 -0.57 -6.50 -2.34
C GLU A 28 -0.13 -5.42 -3.31
N LYS A 29 -0.12 -5.78 -4.60
CA LYS A 29 -0.10 -4.94 -5.79
C LYS A 29 0.31 -3.49 -5.51
N GLU A 30 1.52 -3.19 -5.93
CA GLU A 30 2.04 -1.89 -6.33
C GLU A 30 1.10 -1.22 -7.39
N ASN A 31 -0.12 -0.89 -7.01
CA ASN A 31 -0.86 0.22 -7.58
C ASN A 31 -0.56 1.39 -6.65
N GLN A 32 0.67 1.88 -6.77
CA GLN A 32 1.27 2.92 -5.96
C GLN A 32 0.60 4.27 -6.33
N THR A 33 -0.71 4.40 -6.06
CA THR A 33 -1.31 5.70 -5.79
C THR A 33 -0.65 6.15 -4.51
N MET A 34 0.43 6.93 -4.62
CA MET A 34 1.07 7.54 -3.46
C MET A 34 -0.03 8.29 -2.71
N PRO A 35 -0.34 7.89 -1.46
CA PRO A 35 -1.34 8.61 -0.69
C PRO A 35 -0.85 10.06 -0.60
N HIS A 36 -1.72 11.00 -0.95
CA HIS A 36 -1.36 12.41 -0.90
C HIS A 36 -0.83 12.76 0.49
N LEU A 37 0.24 13.54 0.55
CA LEU A 37 0.96 13.75 1.80
C LEU A 37 0.38 14.94 2.59
N GLU A 38 0.54 14.91 3.91
CA GLU A 38 0.28 16.07 4.75
C GLU A 38 1.20 17.22 4.33
N GLY A 39 0.64 18.44 4.24
CA GLY A 39 1.29 19.63 3.72
C GLY A 39 1.27 19.74 2.18
N GLN A 40 0.75 18.75 1.45
CA GLN A 40 0.65 18.83 0.00
C GLN A 40 -0.57 19.63 -0.43
N ARG A 41 -0.41 20.48 -1.45
CA ARG A 41 -1.53 21.17 -2.09
C ARG A 41 -2.18 20.27 -3.12
N VAL A 42 -3.50 20.22 -3.09
CA VAL A 42 -4.29 19.43 -4.03
C VAL A 42 -5.53 20.20 -4.47
N GLU A 43 -5.96 19.93 -5.70
CA GLU A 43 -7.27 20.30 -6.20
C GLU A 43 -8.25 19.16 -5.95
N TYR A 44 -9.35 19.49 -5.30
CA TYR A 44 -10.39 18.54 -4.94
C TYR A 44 -11.77 19.10 -5.28
N ARG A 45 -12.77 18.22 -5.33
CA ARG A 45 -14.17 18.63 -5.43
C ARG A 45 -14.85 18.60 -4.08
N ASP A 46 -15.44 19.74 -3.73
CA ASP A 46 -16.30 19.90 -2.56
C ASP A 46 -17.65 19.18 -2.76
N ASP A 47 -18.47 19.05 -1.71
CA ASP A 47 -19.84 18.48 -1.77
C ASP A 47 -20.72 19.18 -2.83
N GLN A 48 -20.48 20.46 -3.08
CA GLN A 48 -21.14 21.21 -4.16
C GLN A 48 -20.59 20.90 -5.57
N ASN A 49 -19.73 19.90 -5.71
CA ASN A 49 -19.02 19.51 -6.94
C ASN A 49 -18.20 20.66 -7.55
N LYS A 50 -17.78 21.61 -6.70
CA LYS A 50 -16.94 22.74 -7.08
C LYS A 50 -15.48 22.37 -6.89
N LYS A 51 -14.66 22.71 -7.89
CA LYS A 51 -13.21 22.65 -7.80
C LYS A 51 -12.72 23.64 -6.76
N CYS A 52 -12.13 23.12 -5.71
CA CYS A 52 -11.51 23.86 -4.65
C CYS A 52 -10.07 23.41 -4.51
N GLN A 53 -9.24 24.30 -4.00
CA GLN A 53 -7.83 24.05 -3.77
C GLN A 53 -7.54 24.22 -2.30
N GLY A 54 -6.68 23.36 -1.79
CA GLY A 54 -6.28 23.43 -0.40
C GLY A 54 -5.08 22.57 -0.10
N GLU A 55 -4.61 22.72 1.12
CA GLU A 55 -3.47 21.98 1.65
C GLU A 55 -3.97 20.84 2.52
N ILE A 56 -3.49 19.62 2.27
CA ILE A 56 -3.80 18.46 3.10
C ILE A 56 -3.22 18.68 4.48
N LYS A 57 -4.08 18.71 5.49
CA LYS A 57 -3.69 18.78 6.90
C LYS A 57 -3.53 17.43 7.54
N GLN A 58 -4.32 16.46 7.11
CA GLN A 58 -4.31 15.13 7.71
C GLN A 58 -4.69 14.09 6.67
N VAL A 59 -4.02 12.95 6.72
CA VAL A 59 -4.34 11.77 5.92
C VAL A 59 -4.85 10.70 6.87
N SER A 60 -5.93 10.01 6.49
CA SER A 60 -6.51 8.94 7.30
C SER A 60 -6.90 7.77 6.41
N GLY A 61 -6.31 6.61 6.69
CA GLY A 61 -6.46 5.42 5.85
C GLY A 61 -5.38 5.33 4.77
N ASN A 62 -5.51 4.33 3.90
CA ASN A 62 -4.53 4.07 2.85
C ASN A 62 -5.22 3.56 1.58
N GLY A 63 -4.66 3.89 0.41
CA GLY A 63 -5.19 3.49 -0.89
C GLY A 63 -6.50 4.20 -1.28
N PRO A 64 -7.38 3.57 -2.07
CA PRO A 64 -8.55 4.24 -2.66
C PRO A 64 -9.64 4.64 -1.66
N ALA A 65 -9.55 4.12 -0.42
CA ALA A 65 -10.43 4.50 0.69
C ALA A 65 -9.79 5.55 1.62
N ALA A 66 -8.62 6.08 1.27
CA ALA A 66 -7.98 7.15 2.02
C ALA A 66 -8.88 8.39 2.06
N THR A 67 -8.94 8.99 3.24
CA THR A 67 -9.66 10.21 3.52
C THR A 67 -8.64 11.29 3.86
N TYR A 68 -8.79 12.45 3.24
CA TYR A 68 -7.90 13.58 3.35
C TYR A 68 -8.66 14.74 3.99
N VAL A 69 -8.08 15.32 5.02
CA VAL A 69 -8.54 16.59 5.59
C VAL A 69 -7.78 17.67 4.86
N ILE A 70 -8.45 18.46 4.03
CA ILE A 70 -7.86 19.54 3.24
C ILE A 70 -8.29 20.87 3.82
N LYS A 71 -7.34 21.72 4.19
CA LYS A 71 -7.62 23.11 4.53
C LYS A 71 -7.80 23.90 3.25
N ASN A 72 -9.04 24.25 2.94
CA ASN A 72 -9.39 25.05 1.78
C ASN A 72 -8.75 26.44 1.88
N GLU A 73 -8.01 26.86 0.85
CA GLU A 73 -7.33 28.16 0.84
C GLU A 73 -8.32 29.33 0.66
N GLN A 74 -9.48 29.10 0.03
CA GLN A 74 -10.52 30.11 -0.20
C GLN A 74 -11.39 30.36 1.02
N THR A 75 -11.86 29.27 1.67
CA THR A 75 -12.80 29.37 2.80
C THR A 75 -12.12 29.30 4.16
N GLN A 76 -10.83 28.92 4.20
CA GLN A 76 -10.05 28.62 5.40
C GLN A 76 -10.69 27.56 6.32
N ARG A 77 -11.58 26.72 5.76
CA ARG A 77 -12.21 25.61 6.46
C ARG A 77 -11.50 24.31 6.14
N ASP A 78 -11.54 23.38 7.09
CA ASP A 78 -11.06 22.03 6.91
C ASP A 78 -12.17 21.17 6.30
N ASP A 79 -11.91 20.68 5.09
CA ASP A 79 -12.82 19.84 4.34
C ASP A 79 -12.36 18.39 4.34
N ARG A 80 -13.30 17.45 4.38
CA ARG A 80 -12.99 16.02 4.47
C ARG A 80 -13.38 15.34 3.19
N VAL A 81 -12.37 15.06 2.38
CA VAL A 81 -12.57 14.44 1.07
C VAL A 81 -11.92 13.08 1.00
N ARG A 82 -12.27 12.32 -0.03
CA ARG A 82 -11.69 11.01 -0.29
C ARG A 82 -10.69 11.13 -1.43
N GLU A 83 -9.82 10.14 -1.56
CA GLU A 83 -8.93 10.00 -2.73
C GLU A 83 -9.67 10.24 -4.05
N MET A 84 -10.84 9.63 -4.21
CA MET A 84 -11.66 9.76 -5.42
C MET A 84 -12.20 11.18 -5.71
N GLN A 85 -12.16 12.09 -4.73
CA GLN A 85 -12.61 13.48 -4.89
C GLN A 85 -11.44 14.42 -5.19
N ILE A 86 -10.20 13.98 -4.97
CA ILE A 86 -9.02 14.72 -5.36
C ILE A 86 -8.84 14.52 -6.86
N GLU A 87 -8.86 15.62 -7.62
CA GLU A 87 -8.69 15.57 -9.07
C GLU A 87 -7.22 15.66 -9.47
N GLN A 88 -6.39 16.40 -8.71
CA GLN A 88 -5.00 16.67 -9.07
C GLN A 88 -4.14 17.13 -7.88
N ASP A 89 -2.87 16.76 -7.87
CA ASP A 89 -1.79 17.34 -7.05
C ASP A 89 -1.18 18.61 -7.67
N LEU A 90 -0.90 19.63 -6.83
CA LEU A 90 -0.41 20.96 -7.24
C LEU A 90 0.98 21.30 -6.68
#